data_AF-A0A448VHS6-F1
#
_entry.id   AF-A0A448VHS6-F1
#
_cell.length_a   1.000
_cell.length_b   1.000
_cell.length_c   1.000
_cell.angle_alpha   90.00
_cell.angle_beta   90.00
_cell.angle_gamma   90.00
#
_symmetry.space_group_name_H-M   'P 1'
#
loop_
_entity.id
_entity.type
_entity.pdbx_description
1 polymer ?
#
loop_
_entity_poly.entity_id
_entity_poly.type
_entity_poly.pdbx_seq_one_letter_code
_entity_poly.pdbx_strand_id
1 'polypeptide(L)'
;MTIQWKKPVCQLDSDGLYLGQNEADLDINARDGSYIIPGGCIDVEPPENRDGHAARWTGEAWEYIPDHRGKTAYQTADGQAVIVVTAGGLSDGLTFTAPPSHWHTWDGKQWALAEQDAAEWLAQAKAAKLAEINAAAQSYVCHLSKSNDVPEFERQTWPLQANEALAWEQDPSTDTPLLAQIAAARGCDLDGLRGKALAKAKQFAALSATVAGQRQAYADRLDAAQEVAAVAAIEPVYQLPQEAV
;
A
#
# COMPACT_ATOMS: atom_id res chain seq x y z
N MET A 1 22.47 -20.96 66.62
CA MET A 1 22.38 -19.69 65.87
C MET A 1 22.96 -19.94 64.50
N THR A 2 22.18 -19.71 63.44
CA THR A 2 22.67 -19.80 62.06
C THR A 2 23.12 -18.40 61.65
N ILE A 3 24.39 -18.23 61.31
CA ILE A 3 24.91 -16.95 60.82
C ILE A 3 24.34 -16.73 59.41
N GLN A 4 23.71 -15.57 59.19
CA GLN A 4 23.30 -15.13 57.87
C GLN A 4 24.49 -14.48 57.20
N TRP A 5 25.12 -15.22 56.27
CA TRP A 5 26.31 -14.76 55.56
C TRP A 5 25.98 -13.83 54.39
N LYS A 6 24.75 -13.92 53.88
CA LYS A 6 24.28 -13.23 52.69
C LYS A 6 22.97 -12.53 52.97
N LYS A 7 22.80 -11.35 52.38
CA LYS A 7 21.55 -10.59 52.43
C LYS A 7 21.17 -10.12 51.01
N PRO A 8 19.92 -10.29 50.56
CA PRO A 8 19.48 -9.73 49.29
C PRO A 8 19.43 -8.21 49.38
N VAL A 9 19.93 -7.54 48.35
CA VAL A 9 19.92 -6.08 48.18
C VAL A 9 19.43 -5.73 46.77
N CYS A 10 18.85 -4.56 46.61
CA CYS A 10 18.29 -4.14 45.33
C CYS A 10 19.38 -3.44 44.49
N GLN A 11 19.67 -3.96 43.30
CA GLN A 11 20.58 -3.34 42.34
C GLN A 11 19.85 -2.28 41.52
N LEU A 12 20.45 -1.10 41.42
CA LEU A 12 19.99 0.00 40.57
C LEU A 12 20.92 0.22 39.38
N ASP A 13 20.41 0.83 38.31
CA ASP A 13 21.22 1.44 37.26
C ASP A 13 21.63 2.89 37.60
N SER A 14 22.27 3.59 36.66
CA SER A 14 22.72 4.97 36.83
C SER A 14 21.58 5.98 37.01
N ASP A 15 20.36 5.64 36.57
CA ASP A 15 19.17 6.47 36.67
C ASP A 15 18.32 6.13 37.91
N GLY A 16 18.81 5.20 38.74
CA GLY A 16 18.13 4.75 39.95
C GLY A 16 17.00 3.76 39.69
N LEU A 17 16.93 3.14 38.52
CA LEU A 17 15.93 2.14 38.18
C LEU A 17 16.33 0.76 38.69
N TYR A 18 15.36 0.04 39.25
CA TYR A 18 15.55 -1.31 39.75
C TYR A 18 15.87 -2.28 38.61
N LEU A 19 17.00 -2.97 38.72
CA LEU A 19 17.46 -4.00 37.78
C LEU A 19 17.18 -5.43 38.26
N GLY A 20 17.13 -5.64 39.58
CA GLY A 20 17.00 -6.95 40.18
C GLY A 20 17.62 -7.01 41.59
N GLN A 21 17.63 -8.21 42.17
CA GLN A 21 18.31 -8.45 43.43
C GLN A 21 19.73 -8.93 43.22
N ASN A 22 20.62 -8.50 44.11
CA ASN A 22 22.00 -8.97 44.24
C ASN A 22 22.25 -9.38 45.70
N GLU A 23 23.40 -9.96 46.00
CA GLU A 23 23.75 -10.38 47.36
C GLU A 23 24.82 -9.48 47.98
N ALA A 24 24.56 -9.02 49.20
CA ALA A 24 25.56 -8.40 50.07
C ALA A 24 26.15 -9.44 51.03
N ASP A 25 27.45 -9.37 51.23
CA ASP A 25 28.19 -10.23 52.15
C ASP A 25 28.20 -9.63 53.56
N LEU A 26 28.11 -10.48 54.59
CA LEU A 26 28.30 -10.04 55.97
C LEU A 26 29.71 -9.43 56.12
N ASP A 27 29.80 -8.21 56.65
CA ASP A 27 31.09 -7.61 56.96
C ASP A 27 31.63 -8.23 58.25
N ILE A 28 32.52 -9.22 58.09
CA ILE A 28 33.16 -9.91 59.22
C ILE A 28 34.03 -8.98 60.09
N ASN A 29 34.41 -7.81 59.58
CA ASN A 29 35.19 -6.83 60.33
C ASN A 29 34.28 -5.88 61.12
N ALA A 30 33.05 -5.68 60.64
CA ALA A 30 32.06 -4.88 61.34
C ALA A 30 31.45 -5.69 62.50
N ARG A 31 31.75 -5.27 63.73
CA ARG A 31 31.30 -5.95 64.94
C ARG A 31 29.81 -5.77 65.25
N ASP A 32 29.10 -5.03 64.41
CA ASP A 32 27.67 -4.70 64.54
C ASP A 32 26.77 -5.59 63.67
N GLY A 33 27.34 -6.48 62.85
CA GLY A 33 26.59 -7.35 61.95
C GLY A 33 26.11 -6.67 60.67
N SER A 34 26.73 -5.56 60.29
CA SER A 34 26.48 -4.90 59.00
C SER A 34 26.99 -5.71 57.80
N TYR A 35 26.49 -5.37 56.62
CA TYR A 35 26.81 -6.04 55.36
C TYR A 35 27.58 -5.09 54.45
N ILE A 36 28.48 -5.65 53.65
CA ILE A 36 29.19 -4.95 52.58
C ILE A 36 28.24 -4.85 51.38
N ILE A 37 27.64 -3.67 51.21
CA ILE A 37 26.71 -3.41 50.11
C ILE A 37 27.52 -3.19 48.82
N PRO A 38 27.30 -3.99 47.77
CA PRO A 38 27.94 -3.77 46.47
C PRO A 38 27.60 -2.40 45.88
N GLY A 39 28.50 -1.84 45.08
CA GLY A 39 28.28 -0.55 44.43
C GLY A 39 27.03 -0.56 43.55
N GLY A 40 26.19 0.47 43.69
CA GLY A 40 24.91 0.59 42.98
C GLY A 40 23.77 -0.24 43.60
N CYS A 41 23.99 -0.91 44.73
CA CYS A 41 22.93 -1.56 45.49
C CYS A 41 22.40 -0.68 46.63
N ILE A 42 21.13 -0.89 46.98
CA ILE A 42 20.49 -0.31 48.17
C ILE A 42 19.86 -1.42 49.02
N ASP A 43 19.88 -1.22 50.34
CA ASP A 43 19.33 -2.16 51.33
C ASP A 43 17.88 -1.79 51.67
N VAL A 44 16.97 -2.06 50.74
CA VAL A 44 15.52 -1.89 50.89
C VAL A 44 14.79 -3.09 50.28
N GLU A 45 13.52 -3.28 50.66
CA GLU A 45 12.68 -4.31 50.06
C GLU A 45 12.48 -4.04 48.55
N PRO A 46 12.49 -5.10 47.71
CA PRO A 46 12.30 -4.95 46.27
C PRO A 46 10.91 -4.36 45.96
N PRO A 47 10.80 -3.59 44.86
CA PRO A 47 9.51 -3.03 44.46
C PRO A 47 8.55 -4.14 44.03
N GLU A 48 7.25 -3.86 44.12
CA GLU A 48 6.23 -4.72 43.52
C GLU A 48 6.37 -4.70 42.00
N ASN A 49 6.21 -5.85 41.35
CA ASN A 49 6.15 -5.87 39.89
C ASN A 49 4.83 -5.24 39.42
N ARG A 50 4.93 -4.26 38.51
CA ARG A 50 3.78 -3.60 37.88
C ARG A 50 3.96 -3.63 36.37
N ASP A 51 3.07 -4.33 35.67
CA ASP A 51 3.13 -4.43 34.22
C ASP A 51 3.19 -3.05 33.56
N GLY A 52 4.13 -2.89 32.64
CA GLY A 52 4.35 -1.65 31.90
C GLY A 52 4.90 -0.49 32.75
N HIS A 53 5.46 -0.74 33.92
CA HIS A 53 6.12 0.27 34.75
C HIS A 53 7.52 -0.19 35.21
N ALA A 54 8.43 0.77 35.32
CA ALA A 54 9.73 0.60 35.96
C ALA A 54 9.71 1.28 37.33
N ALA A 55 10.34 0.65 38.32
CA ALA A 55 10.47 1.22 39.65
C ALA A 55 11.78 2.01 39.75
N ARG A 56 11.68 3.29 40.10
CA ARG A 56 12.79 4.21 40.36
C ARG A 56 12.89 4.49 41.86
N TRP A 57 14.09 4.42 42.41
CA TRP A 57 14.32 4.77 43.81
C TRP A 57 14.47 6.29 43.97
N THR A 58 13.68 6.91 44.85
CA THR A 58 13.74 8.37 45.10
C THR A 58 14.69 8.77 46.23
N GLY A 59 15.30 7.79 46.92
CA GLY A 59 16.02 8.00 48.18
C GLY A 59 15.20 7.60 49.40
N GLU A 60 13.87 7.66 49.31
CA GLU A 60 12.95 7.31 50.39
C GLU A 60 11.96 6.20 50.02
N ALA A 61 11.50 6.16 48.77
CA ALA A 61 10.49 5.22 48.30
C ALA A 61 10.66 4.83 46.83
N TRP A 62 9.94 3.79 46.42
CA TRP A 62 9.81 3.38 45.03
C TRP A 62 8.74 4.23 44.30
N GLU A 63 9.16 4.88 43.23
CA GLU A 63 8.30 5.57 42.27
C GLU A 63 8.12 4.71 41.03
N TYR A 64 6.88 4.53 40.57
CA TYR A 64 6.58 3.74 39.38
C TYR A 64 6.40 4.65 38.19
N ILE A 65 7.36 4.60 37.27
CA ILE A 65 7.31 5.36 36.01
C ILE A 65 6.86 4.45 34.87
N PRO A 66 6.16 4.96 33.84
CA PRO A 66 5.80 4.17 32.67
C PRO A 66 7.04 3.54 32.06
N ASP A 67 6.94 2.28 31.63
CA ASP A 67 7.98 1.59 30.91
C ASP A 67 7.45 1.18 29.54
N HIS A 68 8.01 1.82 28.53
CA HIS A 68 7.71 1.54 27.13
C HIS A 68 8.92 0.97 26.40
N ARG A 69 9.98 0.61 27.13
CA ARG A 69 11.21 0.07 26.54
C ARG A 69 10.91 -1.15 25.67
N GLY A 70 11.59 -1.24 24.53
CA GLY A 70 11.39 -2.29 23.53
C GLY A 70 10.16 -2.11 22.63
N LYS A 71 9.27 -1.15 22.91
CA LYS A 71 8.17 -0.79 22.00
C LYS A 71 8.67 0.14 20.89
N THR A 72 8.06 0.03 19.72
CA THR A 72 8.28 0.94 18.60
C THR A 72 7.43 2.19 18.76
N ALA A 73 8.07 3.35 18.74
CA ALA A 73 7.44 4.66 18.58
C ALA A 73 7.89 5.28 17.24
N TYR A 74 7.25 6.36 16.84
CA TYR A 74 7.50 7.08 15.60
C TYR A 74 7.81 8.54 15.91
N GLN A 75 8.86 9.09 15.29
CA GLN A 75 9.18 10.50 15.39
C GLN A 75 8.11 11.34 14.72
N THR A 76 7.57 12.34 15.41
CA THR A 76 6.54 13.23 14.86
C THR A 76 7.09 14.16 13.77
N ALA A 77 8.42 14.33 13.71
CA ALA A 77 9.08 15.16 12.70
C ALA A 77 9.04 14.56 11.28
N ASP A 78 9.25 13.25 11.16
CA ASP A 78 9.45 12.57 9.86
C ASP A 78 8.81 11.17 9.76
N GLY A 79 8.18 10.70 10.83
CA GLY A 79 7.58 9.37 10.89
C GLY A 79 8.58 8.22 11.08
N GLN A 80 9.85 8.51 11.34
CA GLN A 80 10.87 7.47 11.51
C GLN A 80 10.57 6.59 12.74
N ALA A 81 10.59 5.27 12.53
CA ALA A 81 10.43 4.30 13.61
C ALA A 81 11.67 4.27 14.51
N VAL A 82 11.45 4.34 15.83
CA VAL A 82 12.48 4.31 16.87
C VAL A 82 12.05 3.34 17.97
N ILE A 83 13.00 2.54 18.47
CA ILE A 83 12.76 1.70 19.65
C ILE A 83 12.95 2.55 20.89
N VAL A 84 11.96 2.55 21.78
CA VAL A 84 12.09 3.20 23.08
C VAL A 84 13.11 2.42 23.91
N VAL A 85 14.14 3.11 24.41
CA VAL A 85 15.22 2.51 25.21
C VAL A 85 15.30 3.07 26.63
N THR A 86 14.60 4.17 26.90
CA THR A 86 14.53 4.80 28.22
C THR A 86 13.21 4.47 28.91
N ALA A 87 13.23 4.27 30.22
CA ALA A 87 12.01 4.23 31.01
C ALA A 87 11.50 5.66 31.27
N GLY A 88 10.20 5.81 31.42
CA GLY A 88 9.51 7.09 31.58
C GLY A 88 8.40 7.30 30.55
N GLY A 89 7.77 8.47 30.64
CA GLY A 89 6.79 8.91 29.66
C GLY A 89 7.41 9.05 28.26
N LEU A 90 6.59 8.89 27.23
CA LEU A 90 7.01 9.12 25.85
C LEU A 90 7.34 10.60 25.66
N SER A 91 8.50 10.92 25.06
CA SER A 91 8.91 12.31 24.80
C SER A 91 7.95 13.00 23.83
N ASP A 92 7.78 14.32 23.94
CA ASP A 92 6.88 15.12 23.08
C ASP A 92 7.12 14.97 21.56
N GLY A 93 8.32 14.56 21.14
CA GLY A 93 8.67 14.30 19.74
C GLY A 93 8.33 12.90 19.22
N LEU A 94 7.67 12.05 20.03
CA LEU A 94 7.37 10.66 19.69
C LEU A 94 5.88 10.36 19.84
N THR A 95 5.39 9.45 19.02
CA THR A 95 4.02 8.90 19.09
C THR A 95 4.03 7.38 18.89
N PHE A 96 3.11 6.66 19.51
CA PHE A 96 2.91 5.23 19.21
C PHE A 96 2.08 5.00 17.94
N THR A 97 1.53 6.07 17.36
CA THR A 97 0.76 6.00 16.12
C THR A 97 1.72 6.02 14.93
N ALA A 98 1.73 4.96 14.13
CA ALA A 98 2.49 4.93 12.88
C ALA A 98 1.93 5.94 11.87
N PRO A 99 2.77 6.63 11.09
CA PRO A 99 2.29 7.38 9.93
C PRO A 99 1.62 6.39 8.95
N PRO A 100 0.41 6.68 8.46
CA PRO A 100 -0.27 5.79 7.50
C PRO A 100 0.50 5.65 6.18
N SER A 101 1.30 6.66 5.81
CA SER A 101 2.24 6.64 4.70
C SER A 101 3.33 7.70 4.90
N HIS A 102 4.42 7.64 4.12
CA HIS A 102 5.50 8.64 4.15
C HIS A 102 5.07 10.05 3.69
N TRP A 103 3.83 10.22 3.24
CA TRP A 103 3.27 11.51 2.84
C TRP A 103 2.59 12.26 3.99
N HIS A 104 2.39 11.61 5.14
CA HIS A 104 1.72 12.24 6.27
C HIS A 104 2.72 13.02 7.12
N THR A 105 2.31 14.22 7.54
CA THR A 105 3.03 15.05 8.51
C THR A 105 2.22 15.12 9.81
N TRP A 106 2.91 15.32 10.93
CA TRP A 106 2.25 15.42 12.23
C TRP A 106 1.66 16.82 12.41
N ASP A 107 0.34 16.92 12.59
CA ASP A 107 -0.37 18.21 12.78
C ASP A 107 -0.31 18.75 14.23
N GLY A 108 0.44 18.07 15.10
CA GLY A 108 0.50 18.31 16.54
C GLY A 108 -0.35 17.33 17.37
N LYS A 109 -1.29 16.61 16.75
CA LYS A 109 -2.16 15.63 17.42
C LYS A 109 -2.29 14.31 16.66
N GLN A 110 -2.25 14.33 15.35
CA GLN A 110 -2.41 13.18 14.48
C GLN A 110 -1.65 13.36 13.16
N TRP A 111 -1.52 12.27 12.41
CA TRP A 111 -0.96 12.28 11.06
C TRP A 111 -1.98 12.88 10.09
N ALA A 112 -1.60 13.96 9.41
CA ALA A 112 -2.41 14.63 8.40
C ALA A 112 -1.61 14.83 7.11
N LEU A 113 -2.31 14.84 5.97
CA LEU A 113 -1.72 15.26 4.71
C LEU A 113 -1.74 16.78 4.65
N ALA A 114 -0.63 17.40 4.21
CA ALA A 114 -0.68 18.82 3.87
C ALA A 114 -1.62 19.02 2.68
N GLU A 115 -2.48 20.04 2.70
CA GLU A 115 -3.48 20.28 1.63
C GLU A 115 -2.85 20.39 0.23
N GLN A 116 -1.63 20.94 0.15
CA GLN A 116 -0.87 21.04 -1.10
C GLN A 116 -0.45 19.67 -1.64
N ASP A 117 -0.05 18.75 -0.77
CA ASP A 117 0.31 17.37 -1.14
C ASP A 117 -0.94 16.54 -1.47
N ALA A 118 -2.09 16.85 -0.86
CA ALA A 118 -3.34 16.14 -1.11
C ALA A 118 -3.85 16.36 -2.55
N ALA A 119 -3.77 17.58 -3.06
CA ALA A 119 -4.15 17.90 -4.44
C ALA A 119 -3.19 17.28 -5.46
N GLU A 120 -1.87 17.35 -5.20
CA GLU A 120 -0.87 16.74 -6.07
C GLU A 120 -1.00 15.21 -6.07
N TRP A 121 -1.22 14.59 -4.91
CA TRP A 121 -1.48 13.16 -4.82
C TRP A 121 -2.74 12.79 -5.58
N LEU A 122 -3.86 13.50 -5.39
CA LEU A 122 -5.08 13.21 -6.14
C LEU A 122 -4.82 13.26 -7.65
N ALA A 123 -4.05 14.24 -8.13
CA ALA A 123 -3.67 14.33 -9.54
C ALA A 123 -2.81 13.14 -10.00
N GLN A 124 -1.80 12.74 -9.23
CA GLN A 124 -0.97 11.57 -9.54
C GLN A 124 -1.78 10.26 -9.53
N ALA A 125 -2.66 10.08 -8.54
CA ALA A 125 -3.56 8.95 -8.44
C ALA A 125 -4.51 8.88 -9.64
N LYS A 126 -5.07 10.02 -10.05
CA LYS A 126 -5.90 10.12 -11.26
C LYS A 126 -5.12 9.76 -12.51
N ALA A 127 -3.90 10.28 -12.67
CA ALA A 127 -3.07 9.97 -13.83
C ALA A 127 -2.75 8.46 -13.93
N ALA A 128 -2.36 7.83 -12.82
CA ALA A 128 -2.08 6.40 -12.77
C ALA A 128 -3.34 5.56 -13.08
N LYS A 129 -4.49 5.91 -12.49
CA LYS A 129 -5.75 5.20 -12.73
C LYS A 129 -6.24 5.38 -14.17
N LEU A 130 -6.05 6.55 -14.79
CA LEU A 130 -6.38 6.76 -16.20
C LEU A 130 -5.52 5.87 -17.11
N ALA A 131 -4.22 5.72 -16.81
CA ALA A 131 -3.34 4.81 -17.55
C ALA A 131 -3.81 3.35 -17.41
N GLU A 132 -4.20 2.92 -16.22
CA GLU A 132 -4.77 1.59 -15.96
C GLU A 132 -6.08 1.35 -16.75
N ILE A 133 -7.02 2.30 -16.68
CA ILE A 133 -8.29 2.27 -17.44
C ILE A 133 -8.01 2.09 -18.94
N ASN A 134 -7.10 2.89 -19.49
CA ASN A 134 -6.76 2.85 -20.92
C ASN A 134 -6.05 1.55 -21.30
N ALA A 135 -5.10 1.08 -20.49
CA ALA A 135 -4.37 -0.16 -20.73
C ALA A 135 -5.29 -1.39 -20.68
N ALA A 136 -6.20 -1.43 -19.70
CA ALA A 136 -7.18 -2.50 -19.57
C ALA A 136 -8.16 -2.53 -20.76
N ALA A 137 -8.63 -1.37 -21.23
CA ALA A 137 -9.47 -1.28 -22.43
C ALA A 137 -8.74 -1.80 -23.68
N GLN A 138 -7.50 -1.33 -23.88
CA GLN A 138 -6.68 -1.73 -25.03
C GLN A 138 -6.40 -3.23 -25.01
N SER A 139 -6.01 -3.77 -23.85
CA SER A 139 -5.74 -5.20 -23.67
C SER A 139 -6.97 -6.05 -23.99
N TYR A 140 -8.14 -5.65 -23.48
CA TYR A 140 -9.40 -6.34 -23.71
C TYR A 140 -9.78 -6.39 -25.20
N VAL A 141 -9.69 -5.25 -25.91
CA VAL A 141 -9.94 -5.20 -27.36
C VAL A 141 -8.91 -6.03 -28.13
N CYS A 142 -7.62 -5.90 -27.83
CA CYS A 142 -6.57 -6.67 -28.49
C CYS A 142 -6.75 -8.17 -28.32
N HIS A 143 -7.12 -8.62 -27.12
CA HIS A 143 -7.36 -10.03 -26.83
C HIS A 143 -8.51 -10.59 -27.67
N LEU A 144 -9.68 -9.94 -27.65
CA LEU A 144 -10.85 -10.43 -28.37
C LEU A 144 -10.74 -10.31 -29.89
N SER A 145 -10.11 -9.24 -30.40
CA SER A 145 -9.89 -9.05 -31.84
C SER A 145 -8.71 -9.86 -32.38
N LYS A 146 -7.89 -10.47 -31.50
CA LYS A 146 -6.61 -11.11 -31.83
C LYS A 146 -5.65 -10.18 -32.59
N SER A 147 -5.77 -8.88 -32.36
CA SER A 147 -4.94 -7.87 -33.04
C SER A 147 -3.45 -8.09 -32.79
N ASN A 148 -3.06 -8.60 -31.62
CA ASN A 148 -1.66 -8.84 -31.28
C ASN A 148 -1.01 -9.97 -32.11
N ASP A 149 -1.82 -10.86 -32.70
CA ASP A 149 -1.33 -12.00 -33.50
C ASP A 149 -1.08 -11.63 -34.97
N VAL A 150 -1.48 -10.41 -35.36
CA VAL A 150 -1.49 -9.96 -36.76
C VAL A 150 -0.46 -8.87 -36.96
N PRO A 151 0.37 -8.88 -38.02
CA PRO A 151 1.35 -7.82 -38.27
C PRO A 151 0.73 -6.43 -38.37
N GLU A 152 1.50 -5.40 -37.98
CA GLU A 152 1.00 -4.03 -37.95
C GLU A 152 0.50 -3.52 -39.30
N PHE A 153 1.25 -3.79 -40.39
CA PHE A 153 0.86 -3.38 -41.73
C PHE A 153 -0.51 -3.97 -42.14
N GLU A 154 -0.81 -5.21 -41.73
CA GLU A 154 -2.09 -5.85 -42.05
C GLU A 154 -3.22 -5.21 -41.26
N ARG A 155 -3.02 -4.95 -39.95
CA ARG A 155 -4.01 -4.24 -39.12
C ARG A 155 -4.36 -2.86 -39.67
N GLN A 156 -3.38 -2.14 -40.19
CA GLN A 156 -3.59 -0.82 -40.81
C GLN A 156 -4.50 -0.89 -42.05
N THR A 157 -4.61 -2.05 -42.70
CA THR A 157 -5.56 -2.25 -43.82
C THR A 157 -6.97 -2.61 -43.39
N TRP A 158 -7.19 -3.02 -42.14
CA TRP A 158 -8.51 -3.48 -41.69
C TRP A 158 -9.61 -2.43 -41.84
N PRO A 159 -9.40 -1.13 -41.54
CA PRO A 159 -10.41 -0.11 -41.79
C PRO A 159 -10.76 0.03 -43.27
N LEU A 160 -9.79 -0.14 -44.18
CA LEU A 160 -10.01 -0.08 -45.62
C LEU A 160 -10.85 -1.29 -46.10
N GLN A 161 -10.50 -2.48 -45.64
CA GLN A 161 -11.27 -3.71 -45.92
C GLN A 161 -12.70 -3.62 -45.36
N ALA A 162 -12.86 -3.05 -44.16
CA ALA A 162 -14.16 -2.84 -43.54
C ALA A 162 -15.02 -1.86 -44.36
N ASN A 163 -14.45 -0.75 -44.81
CA ASN A 163 -15.14 0.24 -45.65
C ASN A 163 -15.62 -0.38 -46.97
N GLU A 164 -14.76 -1.15 -47.67
CA GLU A 164 -15.16 -1.84 -48.90
C GLU A 164 -16.29 -2.86 -48.65
N ALA A 165 -16.18 -3.65 -47.57
CA ALA A 165 -17.19 -4.65 -47.24
C ALA A 165 -18.54 -4.03 -46.86
N LEU A 166 -18.53 -2.90 -46.13
CA LEU A 166 -19.74 -2.14 -45.77
C LEU A 166 -20.37 -1.48 -46.99
N ALA A 167 -19.57 -0.95 -47.92
CA ALA A 167 -20.08 -0.37 -49.16
C ALA A 167 -20.73 -1.44 -50.06
N TRP A 168 -20.08 -2.61 -50.18
CA TRP A 168 -20.62 -3.76 -50.89
C TRP A 168 -21.93 -4.30 -50.28
N GLU A 169 -22.10 -4.21 -48.96
CA GLU A 169 -23.37 -4.57 -48.31
C GLU A 169 -24.53 -3.66 -48.75
N GLN A 170 -24.26 -2.37 -48.98
CA GLN A 170 -25.27 -1.41 -49.40
C GLN A 170 -25.57 -1.51 -50.91
N ASP A 171 -24.54 -1.75 -51.71
CA ASP A 171 -24.66 -1.93 -53.16
C ASP A 171 -23.72 -3.05 -53.63
N PRO A 172 -24.26 -4.24 -53.97
CA PRO A 172 -23.49 -5.38 -54.44
C PRO A 172 -22.69 -5.14 -55.73
N SER A 173 -22.99 -4.07 -56.48
CA SER A 173 -22.22 -3.66 -57.67
C SER A 173 -20.98 -2.84 -57.34
N THR A 174 -20.77 -2.46 -56.07
CA THR A 174 -19.62 -1.69 -55.62
C THR A 174 -18.32 -2.46 -55.80
N ASP A 175 -17.33 -1.80 -56.39
CA ASP A 175 -15.97 -2.33 -56.49
C ASP A 175 -15.30 -2.41 -55.11
N THR A 176 -14.66 -3.55 -54.84
CA THR A 176 -13.88 -3.79 -53.62
C THR A 176 -12.44 -4.17 -53.99
N PRO A 177 -11.64 -3.22 -54.53
CA PRO A 177 -10.35 -3.52 -55.14
C PRO A 177 -9.34 -4.13 -54.17
N LEU A 178 -9.31 -3.71 -52.90
CA LEU A 178 -8.43 -4.29 -51.89
C LEU A 178 -8.82 -5.74 -51.58
N LEU A 179 -10.10 -5.99 -51.33
CA LEU A 179 -10.61 -7.35 -51.11
C LEU A 179 -10.43 -8.23 -52.35
N ALA A 180 -10.58 -7.68 -53.56
CA ALA A 180 -10.33 -8.38 -54.82
C ALA A 180 -8.87 -8.78 -54.97
N GLN A 181 -7.93 -7.89 -54.65
CA GLN A 181 -6.51 -8.19 -54.69
C GLN A 181 -6.11 -9.24 -53.64
N ILE A 182 -6.67 -9.16 -52.43
CA ILE A 182 -6.46 -10.17 -51.38
C ILE A 182 -7.04 -11.53 -51.81
N ALA A 183 -8.24 -11.55 -52.39
CA ALA A 183 -8.87 -12.77 -52.88
C ALA A 183 -8.04 -13.43 -53.99
N ALA A 184 -7.57 -12.63 -54.96
CA ALA A 184 -6.70 -13.09 -56.04
C ALA A 184 -5.37 -13.67 -55.53
N ALA A 185 -4.70 -12.98 -54.60
CA ALA A 185 -3.45 -13.44 -54.01
C ALA A 185 -3.62 -14.74 -53.20
N ARG A 186 -4.78 -14.94 -52.59
CA ARG A 186 -5.12 -16.13 -51.80
C ARG A 186 -5.72 -17.27 -52.63
N GLY A 187 -6.11 -17.01 -53.88
CA GLY A 187 -6.87 -17.96 -54.70
C GLY A 187 -8.23 -18.32 -54.08
N CYS A 188 -8.91 -17.39 -53.40
CA CYS A 188 -10.19 -17.65 -52.75
C CYS A 188 -11.36 -16.88 -53.39
N ASP A 189 -12.58 -17.33 -53.10
CA ASP A 189 -13.80 -16.68 -53.55
C ASP A 189 -13.94 -15.25 -52.98
N LEU A 190 -14.25 -14.29 -53.86
CA LEU A 190 -14.32 -12.87 -53.53
C LEU A 190 -15.56 -12.57 -52.68
N ASP A 191 -16.73 -13.11 -53.02
CA ASP A 191 -17.97 -12.83 -52.29
C ASP A 191 -17.94 -13.46 -50.88
N GLY A 192 -17.39 -14.66 -50.76
CA GLY A 192 -17.11 -15.29 -49.47
C GLY A 192 -16.11 -14.49 -48.63
N LEU A 193 -15.11 -13.86 -49.24
CA LEU A 193 -14.18 -12.98 -48.53
C LEU A 193 -14.86 -11.67 -48.08
N ARG A 194 -15.67 -11.04 -48.94
CA ARG A 194 -16.46 -9.84 -48.62
C ARG A 194 -17.39 -10.08 -47.45
N GLY A 195 -18.15 -11.18 -47.47
CA GLY A 195 -19.05 -11.56 -46.37
C GLY A 195 -18.31 -11.78 -45.04
N LYS A 196 -17.11 -12.41 -45.07
CA LYS A 196 -16.27 -12.57 -43.87
C LYS A 196 -15.70 -11.24 -43.37
N ALA A 197 -15.25 -10.38 -44.28
CA ALA A 197 -14.75 -9.05 -43.94
C ALA A 197 -15.84 -8.19 -43.31
N LEU A 198 -17.05 -8.22 -43.87
CA LEU A 198 -18.24 -7.55 -43.35
C LEU A 198 -18.61 -8.02 -41.94
N ALA A 199 -18.69 -9.35 -41.74
CA ALA A 199 -19.01 -9.92 -40.43
C ALA A 199 -17.98 -9.50 -39.37
N LYS A 200 -16.69 -9.58 -39.69
CA LYS A 200 -15.61 -9.14 -38.80
C LYS A 200 -15.65 -7.64 -38.53
N ALA A 201 -15.93 -6.83 -39.55
CA ALA A 201 -16.05 -5.38 -39.39
C ALA A 201 -17.17 -5.02 -38.41
N LYS A 202 -18.35 -5.65 -38.54
CA LYS A 202 -19.48 -5.43 -37.62
C LYS A 202 -19.16 -5.88 -36.19
N GLN A 203 -18.55 -7.06 -36.02
CA GLN A 203 -18.16 -7.57 -34.70
C GLN A 203 -17.13 -6.65 -34.03
N PHE A 204 -16.11 -6.22 -34.76
CA PHE A 204 -15.08 -5.33 -34.25
C PHE A 204 -15.64 -3.93 -33.92
N ALA A 205 -16.54 -3.41 -34.76
CA ALA A 205 -17.22 -2.13 -34.51
C ALA A 205 -18.08 -2.19 -33.24
N ALA A 206 -18.87 -3.26 -33.06
CA ALA A 206 -19.68 -3.45 -31.86
C ALA A 206 -18.81 -3.57 -30.59
N LEU A 207 -17.78 -4.43 -30.62
CA LEU A 207 -16.81 -4.58 -29.54
C LEU A 207 -16.16 -3.25 -29.17
N SER A 208 -15.61 -2.54 -30.15
CA SER A 208 -14.88 -1.29 -29.94
C SER A 208 -15.80 -0.20 -29.40
N ALA A 209 -17.03 -0.11 -29.89
CA ALA A 209 -18.01 0.85 -29.38
C ALA A 209 -18.40 0.59 -27.92
N THR A 210 -18.67 -0.68 -27.57
CA THR A 210 -18.99 -1.07 -26.19
C THR A 210 -17.83 -0.75 -25.24
N VAL A 211 -16.61 -1.15 -25.60
CA VAL A 211 -15.43 -0.92 -24.75
C VAL A 211 -15.11 0.57 -24.64
N ALA A 212 -15.21 1.32 -25.75
CA ALA A 212 -15.01 2.77 -25.73
C ALA A 212 -16.00 3.48 -24.79
N GLY A 213 -17.28 3.08 -24.82
CA GLY A 213 -18.31 3.62 -23.93
C GLY A 213 -18.03 3.30 -22.45
N GLN A 214 -17.66 2.06 -22.13
CA GLN A 214 -17.28 1.68 -20.76
C GLN A 214 -16.05 2.46 -20.28
N ARG A 215 -15.03 2.62 -21.13
CA ARG A 215 -13.81 3.37 -20.83
C ARG A 215 -14.12 4.85 -20.57
N GLN A 216 -15.00 5.45 -21.37
CA GLN A 216 -15.49 6.82 -21.16
C GLN A 216 -16.22 6.94 -19.82
N ALA A 217 -17.11 6.01 -19.49
CA ALA A 217 -17.79 6.01 -18.19
C ALA A 217 -16.83 5.89 -17.00
N TYR A 218 -15.75 5.10 -17.14
CA TYR A 218 -14.69 5.05 -16.13
C TYR A 218 -13.90 6.35 -16.04
N ALA A 219 -13.61 7.00 -17.17
CA ALA A 219 -12.94 8.29 -17.21
C ALA A 219 -13.79 9.40 -16.54
N ASP A 220 -15.11 9.40 -16.77
CA ASP A 220 -16.03 10.36 -16.15
C ASP A 220 -16.11 10.15 -14.63
N ARG A 221 -16.17 8.88 -14.18
CA ARG A 221 -16.11 8.53 -12.74
C ARG A 221 -14.79 8.98 -12.10
N LEU A 222 -13.70 8.83 -12.83
CA LEU A 222 -12.37 9.25 -12.38
C LEU A 222 -12.26 10.76 -12.26
N ASP A 223 -12.79 11.51 -13.23
CA ASP A 223 -12.82 12.96 -13.21
C ASP A 223 -13.61 13.49 -12.01
N ALA A 224 -14.77 12.88 -11.73
CA ALA A 224 -15.63 13.22 -10.60
C ALA A 224 -15.01 12.93 -9.21
N ALA A 225 -14.04 12.02 -9.10
CA ALA A 225 -13.43 11.64 -7.82
C ALA A 225 -12.69 12.81 -7.16
N GLN A 226 -12.95 13.07 -5.87
CA GLN A 226 -12.35 14.16 -5.09
C GLN A 226 -11.31 13.68 -4.07
N GLU A 227 -11.12 12.37 -3.94
CA GLU A 227 -10.20 11.78 -2.96
C GLU A 227 -9.54 10.52 -3.53
N VAL A 228 -8.35 10.20 -3.02
CA VAL A 228 -7.54 9.06 -3.49
C VAL A 228 -8.28 7.74 -3.27
N ALA A 229 -9.04 7.60 -2.18
CA ALA A 229 -9.82 6.40 -1.90
C ALA A 229 -10.89 6.14 -2.99
N ALA A 230 -11.58 7.19 -3.45
CA ALA A 230 -12.56 7.10 -4.52
C ALA A 230 -11.91 6.75 -5.87
N VAL A 231 -10.70 7.26 -6.14
CA VAL A 231 -9.91 6.87 -7.31
C VAL A 231 -9.52 5.38 -7.24
N ALA A 232 -9.05 4.92 -6.08
CA ALA A 232 -8.65 3.53 -5.86
C ALA A 232 -9.81 2.54 -6.02
N ALA A 233 -11.03 2.93 -5.64
CA ALA A 233 -12.24 2.13 -5.78
C ALA A 233 -12.72 1.94 -7.24
N ILE A 234 -12.10 2.61 -8.22
CA ILE A 234 -12.40 2.40 -9.63
C ILE A 234 -11.64 1.17 -10.12
N GLU A 235 -12.39 0.08 -10.34
CA GLU A 235 -11.90 -1.17 -10.93
C GLU A 235 -12.36 -1.25 -12.41
N PRO A 236 -11.46 -0.99 -13.39
CA PRO A 236 -11.82 -1.05 -14.80
C PRO A 236 -11.94 -2.51 -15.26
N VAL A 237 -13.19 -2.97 -15.41
CA VAL A 237 -13.53 -4.29 -15.93
C VAL A 237 -14.38 -4.13 -17.17
N TYR A 238 -13.91 -4.67 -18.29
CA TYR A 238 -14.59 -4.56 -19.57
C TYR A 238 -15.35 -5.82 -19.90
N GLN A 239 -16.57 -5.67 -20.42
CA GLN A 239 -17.46 -6.79 -20.74
C GLN A 239 -18.24 -6.51 -22.03
N LEU A 240 -18.51 -7.56 -22.81
CA LEU A 240 -19.49 -7.48 -23.89
C LEU A 240 -20.90 -7.71 -23.33
N PRO A 241 -21.94 -7.06 -23.87
CA PRO A 241 -23.32 -7.42 -23.52
C PRO A 241 -23.53 -8.91 -23.83
N GLN A 242 -24.09 -9.66 -22.88
CA GLN A 242 -24.59 -11.01 -23.16
C GLN A 242 -25.65 -10.88 -24.26
N GLU A 243 -25.49 -11.63 -25.35
CA GLU A 243 -26.53 -11.75 -26.36
C GLU A 243 -27.83 -12.16 -25.65
N ALA A 244 -28.87 -11.33 -25.77
CA ALA A 244 -30.19 -11.69 -25.29
C ALA A 244 -30.62 -12.96 -26.03
N VAL A 245 -30.68 -14.07 -25.29
CA VAL A 245 -31.15 -15.38 -25.75
C VAL A 245 -32.57 -15.30 -26.30
#